data_AF-A0A497G861-F1
#
_entry.id   AF-A0A497G861-F1
#
_cell.length_a   1.000
_cell.length_b   1.000
_cell.length_c   1.000
_cell.angle_alpha   90.00
_cell.angle_beta   90.00
_cell.angle_gamma   90.00
#
_symmetry.space_group_name_H-M   'P 1'
#
loop_
_entity.id
_entity.type
_entity.pdbx_description
1 polymer ?
#
loop_
_entity_poly.entity_id
_entity_poly.type
_entity_poly.pdbx_seq_one_letter_code
_entity_poly.pdbx_strand_id
1 'polypeptide(L)' 'MALSTRTIVLAAVGFLLVAILTPIAMEQITGANTTGWNSAVKTIFTVLLPILFVIGVAVSYVKDSGGIGGG' A
#
# COMPACT_ATOMS: atom_id res chain seq x y z
N MET A 1 -0.79 16.73 -22.67
CA MET A 1 -0.39 15.32 -22.63
C MET A 1 -1.64 14.50 -22.36
N ALA A 2 -2.20 13.84 -23.37
CA ALA A 2 -3.42 13.05 -23.19
C ALA A 2 -3.05 11.77 -22.44
N LEU A 3 -3.57 11.61 -21.22
CA LEU A 3 -3.49 10.35 -20.50
C LEU A 3 -4.17 9.28 -21.34
N SER A 4 -3.43 8.24 -21.73
CA SER A 4 -4.00 7.11 -22.45
C SER A 4 -5.05 6.44 -21.58
N THR A 5 -6.23 6.14 -22.13
CA THR A 5 -7.32 5.44 -21.42
C THR A 5 -6.81 4.15 -20.77
N ARG A 6 -5.85 3.47 -21.39
CA ARG A 6 -5.20 2.27 -20.84
C ARG A 6 -4.48 2.57 -19.51
N THR A 7 -3.76 3.68 -19.40
CA THR A 7 -3.04 4.08 -18.19
C THR A 7 -4.01 4.36 -17.05
N ILE A 8 -5.12 5.05 -17.34
CA ILE A 8 -6.16 5.35 -16.34
C ILE A 8 -6.77 4.06 -15.80
N VAL A 9 -7.08 3.10 -16.69
CA VAL A 9 -7.64 1.80 -16.29
C VAL A 9 -6.66 1.01 -15.43
N LEU A 10 -5.38 0.96 -15.79
CA LEU A 10 -4.36 0.24 -15.02
C LEU A 10 -4.12 0.87 -13.65
N ALA A 11 -4.08 2.20 -13.55
CA ALA A 11 -3.95 2.92 -12.28
C ALA A 11 -5.18 2.69 -11.37
N ALA A 12 -6.38 2.71 -11.93
CA ALA A 12 -7.62 2.46 -11.18
C ALA A 12 -7.70 1.02 -10.65
N VAL A 13 -7.32 0.02 -11.46
CA VAL A 13 -7.27 -1.39 -11.03
C VAL A 13 -6.20 -1.58 -9.96
N GLY A 14 -5.01 -0.99 -10.12
CA GLY A 14 -3.96 -1.04 -9.11
C GLY A 14 -4.41 -0.45 -7.77
N PHE A 15 -5.11 0.69 -7.81
CA PHE A 15 -5.60 1.35 -6.60
C PHE A 15 -6.68 0.53 -5.90
N LEU A 16 -7.59 -0.06 -6.67
CA LEU A 16 -8.62 -0.98 -6.16
C LEU A 16 -7.98 -2.18 -5.45
N LEU A 17 -6.99 -2.82 -6.08
CA LEU A 17 -6.32 -3.98 -5.50
C LEU A 17 -5.59 -3.63 -4.20
N VAL A 18 -4.87 -2.51 -4.18
CA VAL A 18 -4.21 -2.00 -2.97
C VAL A 18 -5.25 -1.72 -1.87
N ALA A 19 -6.35 -1.04 -2.19
CA ALA A 19 -7.39 -0.69 -1.22
C ALA A 19 -8.05 -1.91 -0.57
N ILE A 20 -8.17 -3.04 -1.29
CA ILE A 20 -8.80 -4.26 -0.78
C ILE A 20 -7.77 -5.16 -0.07
N LEU A 21 -6.58 -5.34 -0.64
CA LEU A 21 -5.59 -6.26 -0.08
C LEU A 21 -4.99 -5.75 1.23
N THR A 22 -4.89 -4.43 1.41
CA THR A 22 -4.34 -3.83 2.62
C THR A 22 -5.13 -4.18 3.88
N PRO A 23 -6.45 -3.91 3.99
CA PRO A 23 -7.22 -4.28 5.17
C PRO A 23 -7.23 -5.80 5.40
N ILE A 24 -7.30 -6.62 4.35
CA ILE A 24 -7.23 -8.08 4.48
C ILE A 24 -5.89 -8.50 5.11
N ALA A 25 -4.76 -7.98 4.62
CA ALA A 25 -3.45 -8.28 5.18
C ALA A 25 -3.31 -7.81 6.64
N MET A 26 -3.93 -6.67 6.98
CA MET A 26 -3.95 -6.16 8.34
C MET A 26 -4.75 -7.06 9.28
N GLU A 27 -5.93 -7.52 8.87
CA GLU A 27 -6.74 -8.45 9.64
C GLU A 27 -6.00 -9.75 9.93
N GLN A 28 -5.21 -10.25 8.97
CA GLN A 28 -4.37 -11.44 9.17
C GLN A 28 -3.29 -11.22 10.23
N ILE A 29 -2.66 -10.04 10.25
CA ILE A 29 -1.61 -9.70 11.23
C ILE A 29 -2.21 -9.51 12.63
N THR A 30 -3.34 -8.81 12.75
CA THR A 30 -3.97 -8.53 14.04
C THR A 30 -4.77 -9.72 14.59
N GLY A 31 -5.26 -10.60 13.72
CA GLY A 31 -5.97 -11.82 14.08
C GLY A 31 -5.05 -13.00 14.39
N ALA A 32 -3.78 -12.92 14.01
CA ALA A 32 -2.78 -13.91 14.40
C ALA A 32 -2.54 -13.86 15.91
N ASN A 33 -2.38 -15.03 16.53
CA ASN A 33 -2.00 -15.10 17.93
C ASN A 33 -0.57 -14.55 18.13
N THR A 34 -0.46 -13.29 18.56
CA THR A 34 0.82 -12.63 18.85
C THR A 34 1.35 -12.90 20.27
N THR A 35 0.89 -13.97 20.92
CA THR A 35 1.38 -14.39 22.24
C THR A 35 2.87 -14.74 22.14
N GLY A 36 3.68 -14.19 23.05
CA GLY A 36 5.14 -14.39 23.06
C GLY A 36 5.93 -13.43 22.17
N TRP A 37 5.28 -12.53 21.41
CA TRP A 37 6.00 -11.49 20.68
C TRP A 37 6.51 -10.41 21.63
N ASN A 38 7.74 -9.97 21.42
CA ASN A 38 8.28 -8.77 22.05
C ASN A 38 7.41 -7.55 21.66
N SER A 39 7.13 -6.67 22.64
CA SER A 39 6.32 -5.46 22.44
C SER A 39 6.79 -4.61 21.25
N ALA A 40 8.11 -4.51 21.03
CA ALA A 40 8.66 -3.78 19.89
C ALA A 40 8.29 -4.41 18.53
N VAL A 41 8.30 -5.74 18.45
CA VAL A 41 7.92 -6.47 17.22
C VAL A 41 6.44 -6.29 16.93
N LYS A 42 5.58 -6.32 17.98
CA LYS A 42 4.15 -6.01 17.81
C LYS A 42 3.97 -4.63 17.21
N THR A 43 4.63 -3.60 17.75
CA THR A 43 4.53 -2.23 17.23
C THR A 43 5.00 -2.10 15.78
N ILE A 44 6.07 -2.79 15.39
CA ILE A 44 6.55 -2.76 14.00
C ILE A 44 5.49 -3.29 13.04
N PHE A 45 4.89 -4.45 13.33
CA PHE A 45 3.96 -5.11 12.42
C PHE A 45 2.54 -4.55 12.46
N THR A 46 2.06 -4.08 13.61
CA THR A 46 0.68 -3.57 13.73
C THR A 46 0.55 -2.07 13.47
N VAL A 47 1.64 -1.30 13.56
CA VAL A 47 1.61 0.17 13.44
C VAL A 47 2.56 0.70 12.37
N LEU A 48 3.85 0.35 12.42
CA LEU A 48 4.83 0.94 11.51
C LEU A 48 4.71 0.42 10.08
N LEU A 49 4.54 -0.89 9.89
CA LEU A 49 4.38 -1.51 8.57
C LEU A 49 3.15 -0.97 7.79
N PRO A 50 1.97 -0.79 8.43
CA PRO A 50 0.82 -0.13 7.80
C PRO A 50 1.10 1.31 7.39
N ILE A 51 1.77 2.08 8.26
CA ILE A 51 2.12 3.48 7.96
C ILE A 51 3.08 3.55 6.76
N LEU A 52 4.11 2.70 6.75
CA LEU A 52 5.05 2.60 5.64
C LEU A 52 4.36 2.17 4.34
N PHE A 53 3.39 1.26 4.43
CA PHE A 53 2.59 0.84 3.28
C PHE A 53 1.77 2.01 2.71
N VAL A 54 1.07 2.76 3.55
CA VAL A 54 0.30 3.95 3.13
C VAL A 54 1.21 5.00 2.48
N ILE A 55 2.40 5.24 3.06
CA ILE A 55 3.38 6.16 2.48
C ILE A 55 3.90 5.63 1.13
N GLY A 56 4.19 4.33 1.02
CA GLY A 56 4.65 3.70 -0.23
C GLY A 56 3.60 3.80 -1.34
N VAL A 57 2.33 3.56 -1.01
CA VAL A 57 1.19 3.78 -1.92
C VAL A 57 1.10 5.25 -2.31
N ALA A 58 1.13 6.18 -1.34
CA ALA A 58 1.09 7.60 -1.63
C ALA A 58 2.24 8.03 -2.56
N VAL A 59 3.48 7.60 -2.31
CA VAL A 59 4.62 7.91 -3.19
C VAL A 59 4.44 7.28 -4.57
N SER A 60 3.99 6.02 -4.68
CA SER A 60 3.80 5.35 -5.96
C SER A 60 2.74 6.04 -6.83
N TYR A 61 1.68 6.58 -6.24
CA TYR A 61 0.61 7.25 -7.00
C TYR A 61 0.83 8.77 -7.15
N VAL A 62 1.46 9.44 -6.18
CA VAL A 62 1.73 10.89 -6.23
C VAL A 62 2.95 11.21 -7.09
N LYS A 63 4.00 10.38 -7.08
CA LYS A 63 5.19 10.63 -7.91
C LYS A 63 4.88 10.59 -9.42
N ASP A 64 3.81 9.90 -9.81
CA ASP A 64 3.34 9.83 -11.20
C ASP A 64 2.55 11.07 -11.65
N SER A 65 2.27 12.03 -10.75
CA SER A 65 1.80 13.36 -11.12
C SER A 65 2.92 14.32 -11.56
N GLY A 66 4.18 13.86 -11.60
CA GLY A 66 5.36 14.66 -11.96
C GLY A 66 6.33 14.01 -12.96
N GLY A 67 6.01 12.89 -13.61
CA GLY A 67 7.01 12.19 -14.42
C GLY A 67 6.47 11.21 -15.46
N ILE A 68 5.81 11.70 -16.52
CA ILE A 68 5.78 10.95 -17.79
C ILE A 68 7.15 11.14 -18.46
N GLY A 69 8.08 10.23 -18.17
CA GLY A 69 9.38 10.20 -18.83
C GLY A 69 10.34 9.21 -18.18
N GLY A 70 10.47 8.02 -18.77
CA GLY A 70 11.62 7.14 -18.54
C GLY A 70 11.29 5.64 -18.59
N GLY A 71 11.38 5.05 -19.78
CA GLY A 71 11.32 3.60 -20.02
C GLY A 71 10.49 3.23 -21.22
#